data_AF-E9G2G7-F1
#
_entry.id   AF-E9G2G7-F1
#
_cell.length_a   1.000
_cell.length_b   1.000
_cell.length_c   1.000
_cell.angle_alpha   90.00
_cell.angle_beta   90.00
_cell.angle_gamma   90.00
#
_symmetry.space_group_name_H-M   'P 1'
#
loop_
_entity.id
_entity.type
_entity.pdbx_description
1 polymer ?
#
loop_
_entity_poly.entity_id
_entity_poly.type
_entity_poly.pdbx_seq_one_letter_code
_entity_poly.pdbx_strand_id
1 'polypeptide(L)'
;MLRKSFSHVLNVHKKSGNMWSKTILAHLNTKPEEIEDMQNSLGQQVWEDSLRKFQDLGFSLKQTTKMLLDNPLLPSYQTDKLCHSFDVLKSVGFKTEEIKEVLVQEPKIFDRDPRILKKNHLNLTKQLGDHQGRIAALAAPNTLIDNSLITNQKIDYCIMEMLINKPTIAKSKILKCPYILIKTRHKFAYRSGFYKKIDPKNKEGLANNPSIPDLFFSSDKIFLSQFKGFSLEDYVVFEEMMMSEEDSFNDEDEKADDKDDQTDEDSDDENVSKGKKNYSRRK
;
A
#
# COMPACT_ATOMS: atom_id res chain seq x y z
N MET A 1 -35.60 16.77 13.52
CA MET A 1 -36.01 17.57 12.35
C MET A 1 -35.64 16.77 11.10
N LEU A 2 -36.68 16.29 10.42
CA LEU A 2 -36.66 15.09 9.59
C LEU A 2 -36.45 15.42 8.10
N ARG A 3 -35.64 14.56 7.45
CA ARG A 3 -35.71 14.09 6.06
C ARG A 3 -36.28 15.08 5.03
N LYS A 4 -35.40 15.77 4.29
CA LYS A 4 -35.78 16.34 2.99
C LYS A 4 -35.49 15.34 1.88
N SER A 5 -36.57 15.06 1.15
CA SER A 5 -36.67 14.16 0.01
C SER A 5 -35.78 14.62 -1.16
N PHE A 6 -34.92 13.73 -1.66
CA PHE A 6 -34.31 13.85 -2.98
C PHE A 6 -35.08 12.95 -3.95
N SER A 7 -36.31 13.33 -4.24
CA SER A 7 -37.20 12.62 -5.20
C SER A 7 -37.57 13.56 -6.34
N HIS A 8 -36.57 14.10 -7.05
CA HIS A 8 -36.84 14.88 -8.24
C HIS A 8 -35.72 14.90 -9.29
N VAL A 9 -35.13 13.74 -9.61
CA VAL A 9 -34.61 13.52 -10.97
C VAL A 9 -34.79 12.03 -11.29
N LEU A 10 -35.20 11.76 -12.53
CA LEU A 10 -35.30 10.44 -13.19
C LEU A 10 -36.65 9.72 -13.07
N ASN A 11 -37.65 10.35 -13.68
CA ASN A 11 -38.67 9.60 -14.40
C ASN A 11 -38.04 9.01 -15.67
N VAL A 12 -37.41 7.83 -15.55
CA VAL A 12 -37.05 6.98 -16.69
C VAL A 12 -37.42 5.56 -16.31
N HIS A 13 -38.64 5.16 -16.67
CA HIS A 13 -39.04 3.77 -16.67
C HIS A 13 -39.14 3.25 -18.11
N LYS A 14 -38.59 2.06 -18.30
CA LYS A 14 -38.75 1.15 -19.46
C LYS A 14 -38.11 1.60 -20.78
N LYS A 15 -36.78 1.46 -20.87
CA LYS A 15 -35.98 0.99 -22.04
C LYS A 15 -34.48 1.25 -21.77
N SER A 16 -33.89 0.52 -20.83
CA SER A 16 -32.58 0.87 -20.26
C SER A 16 -31.51 -0.24 -20.36
N GLY A 17 -31.78 -1.35 -21.04
CA GLY A 17 -30.81 -2.46 -21.13
C GLY A 17 -29.54 -2.12 -21.94
N ASN A 18 -29.64 -1.23 -22.93
CA ASN A 18 -28.54 -0.98 -23.87
C ASN A 18 -27.84 0.39 -23.72
N MET A 19 -28.36 1.28 -22.89
CA MET A 19 -27.77 2.62 -22.73
C MET A 19 -26.67 2.58 -21.66
N TRP A 20 -26.85 1.80 -20.60
CA TRP A 20 -25.94 1.75 -19.46
C TRP A 20 -24.67 0.98 -19.80
N SER A 21 -24.77 -0.14 -20.53
CA SER A 21 -23.60 -0.86 -21.05
C SER A 21 -22.73 0.06 -21.91
N LYS A 22 -23.31 0.73 -22.91
CA LYS A 22 -22.57 1.66 -23.78
C LYS A 22 -21.91 2.83 -23.04
N THR A 23 -22.57 3.42 -22.05
CA THR A 23 -22.02 4.52 -21.25
C THR A 23 -20.94 4.07 -20.26
N ILE A 24 -21.08 2.88 -19.66
CA ILE A 24 -20.07 2.29 -18.76
C ILE A 24 -18.79 1.96 -19.54
N LEU A 25 -18.95 1.36 -20.73
CA LEU A 25 -17.86 0.94 -21.61
C LEU A 25 -17.02 2.11 -22.15
N ALA A 26 -17.67 3.24 -22.47
CA ALA A 26 -16.96 4.43 -22.95
C ALA A 26 -16.07 5.10 -21.89
N HIS A 27 -16.27 4.79 -20.60
CA HIS A 27 -15.60 5.47 -19.49
C HIS A 27 -14.60 4.61 -18.72
N LEU A 28 -14.58 3.31 -18.96
CA LEU A 28 -13.64 2.37 -18.36
C LEU A 28 -12.57 1.99 -19.39
N ASN A 29 -11.30 2.00 -18.97
CA ASN A 29 -10.23 1.37 -19.75
C ASN A 29 -10.22 -0.15 -19.51
N THR A 30 -11.42 -0.74 -19.49
CA THR A 30 -11.70 -2.14 -19.15
C THR A 30 -12.34 -2.76 -20.38
N LYS A 31 -11.98 -4.01 -20.70
CA LYS A 31 -12.53 -4.68 -21.87
C LYS A 31 -14.04 -4.89 -21.69
N PRO A 32 -14.87 -4.63 -22.71
CA PRO A 32 -16.30 -4.83 -22.61
C PRO A 32 -16.75 -6.22 -22.16
N GLU A 33 -15.99 -7.23 -22.58
CA GLU A 33 -16.20 -8.64 -22.27
C GLU A 33 -16.16 -8.91 -20.75
N GLU A 34 -15.22 -8.30 -20.02
CA GLU A 34 -15.07 -8.55 -18.57
C GLU A 34 -16.29 -8.06 -17.76
N ILE A 35 -16.93 -6.98 -18.21
CA ILE A 35 -18.12 -6.44 -17.55
C ILE A 35 -19.34 -7.30 -17.87
N GLU A 36 -19.46 -7.75 -19.11
CA GLU A 36 -20.55 -8.62 -19.55
C GLU A 36 -20.47 -9.99 -18.87
N ASP A 37 -19.28 -10.58 -18.78
CA ASP A 37 -19.04 -11.85 -18.08
C ASP A 37 -19.44 -11.76 -16.61
N MET A 38 -19.05 -10.67 -15.93
CA MET A 38 -19.41 -10.47 -14.52
C MET A 38 -20.92 -10.22 -14.35
N GLN A 39 -21.55 -9.45 -15.25
CA GLN A 39 -23.01 -9.25 -15.23
C GLN A 39 -23.77 -10.56 -15.40
N ASN A 40 -23.30 -11.41 -16.31
CA ASN A 40 -23.87 -12.74 -16.54
C ASN A 40 -23.66 -13.65 -15.33
N SER A 41 -22.49 -13.61 -14.70
CA SER A 41 -22.18 -14.42 -13.52
C SER A 41 -22.97 -14.01 -12.26
N LEU A 42 -23.15 -12.71 -12.02
CA LEU A 42 -23.86 -12.19 -10.84
C LEU A 42 -25.39 -12.21 -11.03
N GLY A 43 -25.84 -12.13 -12.28
CA GLY A 43 -27.23 -11.89 -12.65
C GLY A 43 -27.57 -10.40 -12.66
N GLN A 44 -28.39 -10.00 -13.64
CA GLN A 44 -28.72 -8.60 -13.91
C GLN A 44 -29.32 -7.87 -12.70
N GLN A 45 -30.18 -8.53 -11.92
CA GLN A 45 -30.82 -7.91 -10.75
C GLN A 45 -29.80 -7.58 -9.66
N VAL A 46 -28.94 -8.55 -9.31
CA VAL A 46 -27.89 -8.37 -8.28
C VAL A 46 -26.91 -7.28 -8.70
N TRP A 47 -26.60 -7.21 -10.00
CA TRP A 47 -25.80 -6.14 -10.57
C TRP A 47 -26.44 -4.76 -10.37
N GLU A 48 -27.69 -4.58 -10.82
CA GLU A 48 -28.41 -3.32 -10.71
C GLU A 48 -28.60 -2.87 -9.25
N ASP A 49 -28.89 -3.80 -8.34
CA ASP A 49 -29.03 -3.52 -6.92
C ASP A 49 -27.68 -3.12 -6.29
N SER A 50 -26.58 -3.75 -6.71
CA SER A 50 -25.24 -3.36 -6.29
C SER A 50 -24.88 -1.95 -6.76
N LEU A 51 -25.22 -1.61 -8.01
CA LEU A 51 -25.02 -0.27 -8.54
C LEU A 51 -25.74 0.78 -7.71
N ARG A 52 -27.02 0.57 -7.41
CA ARG A 52 -27.82 1.48 -6.57
C ARG A 52 -27.24 1.60 -5.16
N LYS A 53 -26.91 0.47 -4.53
CA LYS A 53 -26.32 0.43 -3.18
C LYS A 53 -25.06 1.29 -3.07
N PHE A 54 -24.13 1.19 -4.03
CA PHE A 54 -22.91 1.99 -4.00
C PHE A 54 -23.14 3.44 -4.47
N GLN A 55 -24.13 3.72 -5.31
CA GLN A 55 -24.53 5.08 -5.63
C GLN A 55 -25.09 5.82 -4.40
N ASP A 56 -25.89 5.15 -3.57
CA ASP A 56 -26.41 5.69 -2.31
C ASP A 56 -25.27 5.99 -1.31
N LEU A 57 -24.17 5.24 -1.38
CA LEU A 57 -22.93 5.50 -0.64
C LEU A 57 -22.05 6.61 -1.25
N GLY A 58 -22.48 7.21 -2.36
CA GLY A 58 -21.82 8.35 -3.00
C GLY A 58 -20.73 7.98 -4.00
N PHE A 59 -20.66 6.73 -4.45
CA PHE A 59 -19.77 6.31 -5.54
C PHE A 59 -20.42 6.55 -6.90
N SER A 60 -19.63 7.01 -7.86
CA SER A 60 -20.05 7.07 -9.26
C SER A 60 -20.18 5.66 -9.85
N LEU A 61 -20.98 5.53 -10.91
CA LEU A 61 -21.13 4.27 -11.65
C LEU A 61 -19.80 3.67 -12.10
N LYS A 62 -18.86 4.53 -12.54
CA LYS A 62 -17.50 4.13 -12.93
C LYS A 62 -16.72 3.55 -11.76
N GLN A 63 -16.76 4.21 -10.60
CA GLN A 63 -16.10 3.75 -9.38
C GLN A 63 -16.69 2.42 -8.92
N THR A 64 -18.02 2.32 -8.86
CA THR A 64 -18.69 1.08 -8.48
C THR A 64 -18.32 -0.08 -9.39
N THR A 65 -18.38 0.11 -10.70
CA THR A 65 -18.06 -0.95 -11.67
C THR A 65 -16.63 -1.45 -11.48
N LYS A 66 -15.67 -0.52 -11.31
CA LYS A 66 -14.28 -0.87 -11.01
C LYS A 66 -14.16 -1.69 -9.71
N MET A 67 -14.81 -1.25 -8.63
CA MET A 67 -14.76 -1.95 -7.35
C MET A 67 -15.35 -3.37 -7.45
N LEU A 68 -16.44 -3.55 -8.18
CA LEU A 68 -17.08 -4.86 -8.37
C LEU A 68 -16.17 -5.82 -9.15
N LEU A 69 -15.46 -5.32 -10.18
CA LEU A 69 -14.45 -6.11 -10.90
C LEU A 69 -13.28 -6.52 -10.01
N ASP A 70 -12.77 -5.58 -9.21
CA ASP A 70 -11.60 -5.81 -8.35
C ASP A 70 -11.93 -6.65 -7.10
N ASN A 71 -13.19 -6.66 -6.66
CA ASN A 71 -13.70 -7.49 -5.56
C ASN A 71 -15.13 -8.00 -5.85
N PRO A 72 -15.26 -9.17 -6.53
CA PRO A 72 -16.56 -9.74 -6.91
C PRO A 72 -17.49 -10.13 -5.75
N LEU A 73 -17.00 -10.13 -4.50
CA LEU A 73 -17.81 -10.45 -3.32
C LEU A 73 -18.61 -9.26 -2.78
N LEU A 74 -18.30 -8.03 -3.19
CA LEU A 74 -18.96 -6.80 -2.71
C LEU A 74 -20.49 -6.77 -2.84
N PRO A 75 -21.13 -7.36 -3.88
CA PRO A 75 -22.58 -7.45 -3.95
C PRO A 75 -23.21 -8.08 -2.71
N SER A 76 -22.56 -9.11 -2.13
CA SER A 76 -23.04 -9.84 -0.96
C SER A 76 -22.93 -9.07 0.36
N TYR A 77 -22.23 -7.93 0.36
CA TYR A 77 -21.92 -7.21 1.60
C TYR A 77 -23.14 -6.41 2.04
N GLN A 78 -23.46 -6.53 3.33
CA GLN A 78 -24.51 -5.75 3.97
C GLN A 78 -24.14 -4.28 4.00
N THR A 79 -25.14 -3.40 3.79
CA THR A 79 -24.94 -1.95 3.77
C THR A 79 -24.31 -1.44 5.08
N ASP A 80 -24.72 -1.99 6.22
CA ASP A 80 -24.15 -1.60 7.53
C ASP A 80 -22.65 -1.90 7.63
N LYS A 81 -22.20 -3.02 7.06
CA LYS A 81 -20.77 -3.38 6.99
C LYS A 81 -20.02 -2.36 6.14
N LEU A 82 -20.56 -1.98 4.99
CA LEU A 82 -19.96 -0.99 4.10
C LEU A 82 -19.87 0.39 4.79
N CYS A 83 -20.96 0.84 5.42
CA CYS A 83 -21.01 2.08 6.19
C CYS A 83 -20.00 2.08 7.34
N HIS A 84 -19.84 0.95 8.03
CA HIS A 84 -18.88 0.83 9.12
C HIS A 84 -17.44 1.06 8.64
N SER A 85 -17.06 0.56 7.46
CA SER A 85 -15.73 0.84 6.88
C SER A 85 -15.48 2.34 6.66
N PHE A 86 -16.51 3.11 6.28
CA PHE A 86 -16.39 4.57 6.20
C PHE A 86 -16.12 5.18 7.58
N ASP A 87 -16.83 4.76 8.61
CA ASP A 87 -16.67 5.32 9.95
C ASP A 87 -15.30 4.97 10.56
N VAL A 88 -14.80 3.76 10.28
CA VAL A 88 -13.44 3.36 10.66
C VAL A 88 -12.40 4.26 10.00
N LEU A 89 -12.51 4.50 8.70
CA LEU A 89 -11.56 5.36 7.99
C LEU A 89 -11.68 6.84 8.42
N LYS A 90 -12.89 7.34 8.70
CA LYS A 90 -13.08 8.67 9.31
C LYS A 90 -12.38 8.76 10.67
N SER A 91 -12.47 7.71 11.49
CA SER A 91 -11.87 7.70 12.83
C SER A 91 -10.35 7.77 12.84
N VAL A 92 -9.69 7.43 11.73
CA VAL A 92 -8.23 7.57 11.57
C VAL A 92 -7.85 8.84 10.79
N GLY A 93 -8.82 9.70 10.47
CA GLY A 93 -8.58 11.05 9.96
C GLY A 93 -8.77 11.23 8.45
N PHE A 94 -9.31 10.25 7.73
CA PHE A 94 -9.66 10.43 6.32
C PHE A 94 -10.95 11.24 6.14
N LYS A 95 -10.95 12.12 5.13
CA LYS A 95 -12.16 12.85 4.70
C LYS A 95 -13.05 11.96 3.82
N THR A 96 -14.33 12.29 3.72
CA THR A 96 -15.30 11.49 2.92
C THR A 96 -14.85 11.24 1.48
N GLU A 97 -14.29 12.24 0.80
CA GLU A 97 -13.80 12.07 -0.57
C GLU A 97 -12.57 11.17 -0.64
N GLU A 98 -11.63 11.35 0.29
CA GLU A 98 -10.44 10.51 0.43
C GLU A 98 -10.79 9.04 0.71
N ILE A 99 -11.84 8.80 1.52
CA ILE A 99 -12.33 7.46 1.81
C ILE A 99 -12.82 6.79 0.52
N LYS A 100 -13.58 7.50 -0.31
CA LYS A 100 -14.02 6.95 -1.60
C LYS A 100 -12.83 6.65 -2.51
N GLU A 101 -11.84 7.53 -2.56
CA GLU A 101 -10.61 7.31 -3.35
C GLU A 101 -9.84 6.07 -2.88
N VAL A 102 -9.71 5.87 -1.56
CA VAL A 102 -9.05 4.72 -0.94
C VAL A 102 -9.80 3.43 -1.24
N LEU A 103 -11.12 3.41 -1.06
CA LEU A 103 -11.97 2.22 -1.25
C LEU A 103 -12.08 1.82 -2.73
N VAL A 104 -12.06 2.78 -3.65
CA VAL A 104 -12.02 2.50 -5.10
C VAL A 104 -10.69 1.89 -5.53
N GLN A 105 -9.60 2.31 -4.87
CA GLN A 105 -8.27 1.79 -5.17
C GLN A 105 -8.00 0.43 -4.54
N GLU A 106 -8.55 0.15 -3.36
CA GLU A 106 -8.36 -1.10 -2.63
C GLU A 106 -9.69 -1.56 -1.97
N PRO A 107 -10.59 -2.18 -2.74
CA PRO A 107 -11.90 -2.58 -2.22
C PRO A 107 -11.82 -3.69 -1.17
N LYS A 108 -10.70 -4.42 -1.09
CA LYS A 108 -10.45 -5.42 -0.05
C LYS A 108 -10.41 -4.83 1.36
N ILE A 109 -10.32 -3.51 1.51
CA ILE A 109 -10.47 -2.82 2.80
C ILE A 109 -11.82 -3.14 3.45
N PHE A 110 -12.89 -3.33 2.67
CA PHE A 110 -14.20 -3.74 3.21
C PHE A 110 -14.16 -5.10 3.92
N ASP A 111 -13.16 -5.93 3.64
CA ASP A 111 -13.06 -7.31 4.13
C ASP A 111 -12.23 -7.39 5.42
N ARG A 112 -11.55 -6.30 5.79
CA ARG A 112 -10.53 -6.29 6.83
C ARG A 112 -11.07 -5.85 8.17
N ASP A 113 -10.50 -6.44 9.23
CA ASP A 113 -10.81 -6.07 10.60
C ASP A 113 -10.45 -4.59 10.85
N PRO A 114 -11.39 -3.77 11.36
CA PRO A 114 -11.14 -2.38 11.72
C PRO A 114 -9.90 -2.13 12.59
N ARG A 115 -9.57 -3.08 13.47
CA ARG A 115 -8.39 -3.00 14.35
C ARG A 115 -7.09 -3.06 13.55
N ILE A 116 -7.05 -3.88 12.50
CA ILE A 116 -5.90 -3.99 11.60
C ILE A 116 -5.73 -2.67 10.84
N LEU A 117 -6.82 -2.13 10.28
CA LEU A 117 -6.79 -0.85 9.56
C LEU A 117 -6.23 0.28 10.44
N LYS A 118 -6.73 0.39 11.68
CA LYS A 118 -6.28 1.38 12.65
C LYS A 118 -4.82 1.18 13.06
N LYS A 119 -4.42 -0.06 13.34
CA LYS A 119 -3.04 -0.43 13.70
C LYS A 119 -2.08 -0.07 12.56
N ASN A 120 -2.41 -0.44 11.33
CA ASN A 120 -1.56 -0.20 10.16
C ASN A 120 -1.46 1.29 9.83
N HIS A 121 -2.57 2.04 9.93
CA HIS A 121 -2.52 3.50 9.82
C HIS A 121 -1.59 4.12 10.87
N LEU A 122 -1.72 3.72 12.14
CA LEU A 122 -0.84 4.19 13.22
C LEU A 122 0.63 3.81 12.98
N ASN A 123 0.88 2.62 12.43
CA ASN A 123 2.23 2.20 12.07
C ASN A 123 2.83 3.12 10.98
N LEU A 124 2.06 3.44 9.93
CA LEU A 124 2.50 4.36 8.87
C LEU A 124 2.80 5.76 9.42
N THR A 125 1.97 6.29 10.30
CA THR A 125 2.21 7.62 10.90
C THR A 125 3.43 7.62 11.82
N LYS A 126 3.70 6.52 12.53
CA LYS A 126 4.95 6.38 13.30
C LYS A 126 6.19 6.35 12.40
N GLN A 127 6.16 5.58 11.31
CA GLN A 127 7.33 5.43 10.44
C GLN A 127 7.60 6.68 9.60
N LEU A 128 6.56 7.27 9.00
CA LEU A 128 6.69 8.37 8.04
C LEU A 128 6.42 9.77 8.65
N GLY A 129 5.85 9.83 9.86
CA GLY A 129 5.29 11.02 10.48
C GLY A 129 3.83 11.23 10.07
N ASP A 130 3.00 11.84 10.93
CA ASP A 130 1.54 11.92 10.77
C ASP A 130 1.08 12.38 9.39
N HIS A 131 1.60 13.51 8.91
CA HIS A 131 1.24 14.03 7.60
C HIS A 131 1.61 13.06 6.46
N GLN A 132 2.83 12.52 6.47
CA GLN A 132 3.30 11.65 5.37
C GLN A 132 2.74 10.24 5.45
N GLY A 133 2.50 9.69 6.65
CA GLY A 133 1.84 8.40 6.84
C GLY A 133 0.43 8.41 6.26
N ARG A 134 -0.32 9.50 6.49
CA ARG A 134 -1.64 9.69 5.87
C ARG A 134 -1.57 9.79 4.34
N ILE A 135 -0.63 10.58 3.81
CA ILE A 135 -0.42 10.68 2.36
C ILE A 135 -0.03 9.34 1.74
N ALA A 136 0.82 8.57 2.42
CA ALA A 136 1.21 7.22 1.99
C ALA A 136 0.01 6.28 1.93
N ALA A 137 -0.87 6.31 2.94
CA ALA A 137 -2.08 5.50 2.95
C ALA A 137 -3.07 5.88 1.84
N LEU A 138 -3.13 7.16 1.42
CA LEU A 138 -3.91 7.59 0.24
C LEU A 138 -3.29 7.10 -1.07
N ALA A 139 -1.97 7.21 -1.19
CA ALA A 139 -1.24 6.87 -2.41
C ALA A 139 -1.10 5.35 -2.61
N ALA A 140 -1.01 4.60 -1.51
CA ALA A 140 -0.86 3.15 -1.48
C ALA A 140 -1.82 2.51 -0.44
N PRO A 141 -3.14 2.48 -0.70
CA PRO A 141 -4.14 1.95 0.24
C PRO A 141 -3.93 0.51 0.70
N ASN A 142 -3.22 -0.32 -0.08
CA ASN A 142 -2.82 -1.68 0.32
C ASN A 142 -2.05 -1.68 1.65
N THR A 143 -1.32 -0.62 1.97
CA THR A 143 -0.59 -0.50 3.24
C THR A 143 -1.49 -0.49 4.48
N LEU A 144 -2.80 -0.21 4.33
CA LEU A 144 -3.77 -0.33 5.41
C LEU A 144 -4.13 -1.78 5.73
N ILE A 145 -3.91 -2.70 4.79
CA ILE A 145 -4.34 -4.10 4.88
C ILE A 145 -3.16 -5.10 4.86
N ASP A 146 -2.00 -4.67 4.38
CA ASP A 146 -0.78 -5.46 4.31
C ASP A 146 -0.20 -5.77 5.70
N ASN A 147 0.72 -6.72 5.74
CA ASN A 147 1.52 -6.98 6.93
C ASN A 147 2.39 -5.74 7.24
N SER A 148 2.27 -5.22 8.47
CA SER A 148 3.03 -4.04 8.92
C SER A 148 4.55 -4.27 8.91
N LEU A 149 5.02 -5.50 9.16
CA LEU A 149 6.45 -5.83 9.12
C LEU A 149 7.01 -5.63 7.72
N ILE A 150 6.35 -6.22 6.72
CA ILE A 150 6.74 -6.07 5.31
C ILE A 150 6.64 -4.60 4.87
N THR A 151 5.61 -3.89 5.33
CA THR A 151 5.46 -2.45 5.04
C THR A 151 6.63 -1.65 5.63
N ASN A 152 7.08 -1.97 6.84
CA ASN A 152 8.23 -1.32 7.47
C ASN A 152 9.52 -1.64 6.71
N GLN A 153 9.75 -2.91 6.34
CA GLN A 153 10.90 -3.30 5.52
C GLN A 153 10.97 -2.53 4.19
N LYS A 154 9.83 -2.30 3.52
CA LYS A 154 9.78 -1.45 2.32
C LYS A 154 10.21 -0.01 2.62
N ILE A 155 9.69 0.57 3.71
CA ILE A 155 10.00 1.96 4.12
C ILE A 155 11.48 2.08 4.48
N ASP A 156 11.99 1.17 5.31
CA ASP A 156 13.36 1.15 5.78
C ASP A 156 14.33 0.98 4.61
N TYR A 157 14.05 0.07 3.68
CA TYR A 157 14.85 -0.09 2.46
C TYR A 157 14.88 1.20 1.62
N CYS A 158 13.72 1.86 1.43
CA CYS A 158 13.66 3.12 0.70
C CYS A 158 14.48 4.22 1.39
N ILE A 159 14.49 4.28 2.72
CA ILE A 159 15.21 5.33 3.48
C ILE A 159 16.70 5.02 3.57
N MET A 160 17.07 3.78 3.89
CA MET A 160 18.43 3.42 4.27
C MET A 160 19.26 3.02 3.05
N GLU A 161 18.69 2.23 2.13
CA GLU A 161 19.41 1.72 0.96
C GLU A 161 19.29 2.68 -0.24
N MET A 162 18.08 3.18 -0.49
CA MET A 162 17.83 4.07 -1.62
C MET A 162 17.95 5.57 -1.29
N LEU A 163 18.14 5.92 -0.01
CA LEU A 163 18.24 7.31 0.47
C LEU A 163 17.08 8.22 0.02
N ILE A 164 15.87 7.64 -0.11
CA ILE A 164 14.64 8.36 -0.47
C ILE A 164 14.04 8.98 0.78
N ASN A 165 13.73 10.28 0.72
CA ASN A 165 13.10 10.96 1.84
C ASN A 165 11.62 10.56 2.03
N LYS A 166 11.12 10.65 3.27
CA LYS A 166 9.74 10.29 3.65
C LYS A 166 8.65 10.97 2.80
N PRO A 167 8.70 12.28 2.48
CA PRO A 167 7.76 12.90 1.56
C PRO A 167 7.69 12.25 0.17
N THR A 168 8.85 11.89 -0.40
CA THR A 168 8.91 11.22 -1.70
C THR A 168 8.33 9.80 -1.62
N ILE A 169 8.67 9.03 -0.59
CA ILE A 169 8.11 7.68 -0.36
C ILE A 169 6.58 7.76 -0.29
N ALA A 170 6.04 8.69 0.49
CA ALA A 170 4.61 8.81 0.72
C ALA A 170 3.83 9.14 -0.57
N LYS A 171 4.38 9.99 -1.45
CA LYS A 171 3.68 10.46 -2.66
C LYS A 171 3.86 9.54 -3.86
N SER A 172 4.96 8.78 -3.90
CA SER A 172 5.39 8.08 -5.11
C SER A 172 4.62 6.80 -5.41
N LYS A 173 3.77 6.31 -4.50
CA LYS A 173 3.08 5.00 -4.59
C LYS A 173 4.02 3.79 -4.56
N ILE A 174 5.31 3.96 -4.25
CA ILE A 174 6.28 2.86 -4.20
C ILE A 174 5.87 1.75 -3.23
N LEU A 175 5.14 2.09 -2.15
CA LEU A 175 4.64 1.12 -1.18
C LEU A 175 3.53 0.20 -1.72
N LYS A 176 2.98 0.49 -2.91
CA LYS A 176 2.11 -0.44 -3.65
C LYS A 176 2.89 -1.63 -4.22
N CYS A 177 4.18 -1.45 -4.50
CA CYS A 177 5.01 -2.51 -5.06
C CYS A 177 5.27 -3.62 -4.03
N PRO A 178 5.36 -4.89 -4.46
CA PRO A 178 5.92 -5.95 -3.63
C PRO A 178 7.33 -5.59 -3.14
N TYR A 179 7.69 -6.03 -1.94
CA TYR A 179 9.01 -5.73 -1.37
C TYR A 179 10.14 -6.26 -2.25
N ILE A 180 9.98 -7.50 -2.74
CA ILE A 180 10.95 -8.13 -3.64
C ILE A 180 11.18 -7.29 -4.90
N LEU A 181 10.13 -6.76 -5.54
CA LEU A 181 10.24 -5.93 -6.74
C LEU A 181 11.00 -4.63 -6.48
N ILE A 182 10.78 -3.99 -5.32
CA ILE A 182 11.53 -2.77 -4.94
C ILE A 182 13.01 -3.09 -4.86
N LYS A 183 13.35 -4.21 -4.22
CA LYS A 183 14.71 -4.65 -3.97
C LYS A 183 15.43 -5.07 -5.26
N THR A 184 14.82 -5.95 -6.04
CA THR A 184 15.40 -6.50 -7.27
C THR A 184 15.63 -5.43 -8.32
N ARG A 185 14.64 -4.56 -8.60
CA ARG A 185 14.82 -3.47 -9.57
C ARG A 185 15.84 -2.43 -9.13
N HIS A 186 15.85 -2.06 -7.85
CA HIS A 186 16.89 -1.17 -7.32
C HIS A 186 18.29 -1.78 -7.47
N LYS A 187 18.47 -3.03 -7.01
CA LYS A 187 19.77 -3.73 -7.06
C LYS A 187 20.24 -3.97 -8.49
N PHE A 188 19.34 -4.32 -9.41
CA PHE A 188 19.68 -4.48 -10.82
C PHE A 188 20.16 -3.15 -11.42
N ALA A 189 19.43 -2.07 -11.15
CA ALA A 189 19.83 -0.74 -11.60
C ALA A 189 21.16 -0.28 -11.00
N TYR A 190 21.39 -0.59 -9.72
CA TYR A 190 22.65 -0.28 -9.04
C TYR A 190 23.83 -1.09 -9.59
N ARG A 191 23.71 -2.41 -9.71
CA ARG A 191 24.78 -3.31 -10.17
C ARG A 191 25.12 -3.11 -11.66
N SER A 192 24.15 -2.73 -12.48
CA SER A 192 24.39 -2.31 -13.88
C SER A 192 24.96 -0.89 -14.00
N GLY A 193 25.08 -0.15 -12.89
CA GLY A 193 25.61 1.20 -12.85
C GLY A 193 24.63 2.29 -13.31
N PHE A 194 23.38 1.96 -13.58
CA PHE A 194 22.32 2.89 -13.96
C PHE A 194 21.77 3.67 -12.76
N TYR A 195 21.86 3.10 -11.56
CA TYR A 195 21.60 3.77 -10.28
C TYR A 195 22.93 4.02 -9.58
N LYS A 196 23.24 5.28 -9.28
CA LYS A 196 24.45 5.71 -8.60
C LYS A 196 24.25 5.74 -7.10
N LYS A 197 25.30 5.39 -6.35
CA LYS A 197 25.37 5.58 -4.91
C LYS A 197 25.17 7.07 -4.59
N ILE A 198 24.27 7.37 -3.67
CA ILE A 198 24.00 8.74 -3.25
C ILE A 198 24.88 9.05 -2.04
N ASP A 199 25.62 10.16 -2.09
CA ASP A 199 26.33 10.65 -0.91
C ASP A 199 25.30 11.25 0.08
N PRO A 200 25.26 10.79 1.34
CA PRO A 200 24.22 11.19 2.29
C PRO A 200 24.34 12.65 2.76
N LYS A 201 25.52 13.28 2.64
CA LYS A 201 25.77 14.66 3.11
C LYS A 201 25.42 15.69 2.05
N ASN A 202 25.88 15.50 0.82
CA ASN A 202 25.72 16.47 -0.25
C ASN A 202 24.66 16.06 -1.31
N LYS A 203 24.09 14.84 -1.19
CA LYS A 203 23.14 14.24 -2.13
C LYS A 203 23.68 14.10 -3.56
N GLU A 204 24.99 14.08 -3.73
CA GLU A 204 25.64 13.82 -5.01
C GLU A 204 25.23 12.44 -5.53
N GLY A 205 25.03 12.33 -6.84
CA GLY A 205 24.50 11.12 -7.49
C GLY A 205 22.97 11.08 -7.63
N LEU A 206 22.21 11.80 -6.79
CA LEU A 206 20.75 11.77 -6.82
C LEU A 206 20.14 12.21 -8.17
N ALA A 207 20.68 13.28 -8.77
CA ALA A 207 20.18 13.82 -10.04
C ALA A 207 20.44 12.90 -11.25
N ASN A 208 21.37 11.95 -11.11
CA ASN A 208 21.71 10.98 -12.16
C ASN A 208 20.86 9.71 -12.07
N ASN A 209 20.12 9.53 -10.97
CA ASN A 209 19.34 8.32 -10.73
C ASN A 209 17.99 8.40 -11.45
N PRO A 210 17.49 7.25 -11.96
CA PRO A 210 16.18 7.18 -12.59
C PRO A 210 15.07 7.59 -11.63
N SER A 211 13.97 8.09 -12.19
CA SER A 211 12.80 8.42 -11.40
C SER A 211 12.13 7.14 -10.84
N ILE A 212 11.42 7.26 -9.70
CA ILE A 212 10.66 6.15 -9.12
C ILE A 212 9.67 5.56 -10.14
N PRO A 213 8.90 6.36 -10.91
CA PRO A 213 8.02 5.80 -11.94
C PRO A 213 8.73 4.96 -13.00
N ASP A 214 9.87 5.42 -13.52
CA ASP A 214 10.61 4.69 -14.54
C ASP A 214 11.16 3.37 -13.99
N LEU A 215 11.54 3.37 -12.72
CA LEU A 215 12.11 2.21 -12.06
C LEU A 215 11.05 1.18 -11.65
N PHE A 216 9.88 1.58 -11.14
CA PHE A 216 8.95 0.64 -10.48
C PHE A 216 7.57 0.49 -11.10
N PHE A 217 7.14 1.40 -11.98
CA PHE A 217 5.78 1.37 -12.56
C PHE A 217 5.75 1.09 -14.07
N SER A 218 6.91 0.77 -14.64
CA SER A 218 7.08 0.27 -16.00
C SER A 218 6.96 -1.26 -16.04
N SER A 219 6.55 -1.83 -17.18
CA SER A 219 6.65 -3.29 -17.39
C SER A 219 8.12 -3.73 -17.47
N ASP A 220 8.42 -5.00 -17.23
CA ASP A 220 9.81 -5.49 -17.27
C ASP A 220 10.47 -5.21 -18.63
N LYS A 221 9.72 -5.34 -19.72
CA LYS A 221 10.18 -4.98 -21.07
C LYS A 221 10.58 -3.50 -21.19
N ILE A 222 9.77 -2.59 -20.64
CA ILE A 222 10.05 -1.15 -20.68
C ILE A 222 11.22 -0.81 -19.74
N PHE A 223 11.24 -1.38 -18.54
CA PHE A 223 12.33 -1.26 -17.59
C PHE A 223 13.66 -1.69 -18.24
N LEU A 224 13.73 -2.89 -18.81
CA LEU A 224 14.95 -3.45 -19.41
C LEU A 224 15.41 -2.71 -20.67
N SER A 225 14.52 -2.03 -21.38
CA SER A 225 14.92 -1.19 -22.52
C SER A 225 15.90 -0.07 -22.16
N GLN A 226 16.00 0.27 -20.87
CA GLN A 226 16.95 1.24 -20.32
C GLN A 226 18.37 0.66 -20.14
N PHE A 227 18.50 -0.66 -20.14
CA PHE A 227 19.73 -1.41 -19.84
C PHE A 227 20.25 -2.11 -21.09
N LYS A 228 21.02 -1.39 -21.91
CA LYS A 228 21.59 -1.95 -23.15
C LYS A 228 22.42 -3.21 -22.84
N GLY A 229 22.11 -4.30 -23.55
CA GLY A 229 22.84 -5.56 -23.43
C GLY A 229 22.26 -6.55 -22.43
N PHE A 230 21.16 -6.22 -21.74
CA PHE A 230 20.44 -7.14 -20.88
C PHE A 230 19.11 -7.57 -21.50
N SER A 231 18.85 -8.87 -21.46
CA SER A 231 17.61 -9.53 -21.87
C SER A 231 16.64 -9.71 -20.71
N LEU A 232 15.42 -10.18 -21.00
CA LEU A 232 14.45 -10.53 -19.96
C LEU A 232 14.93 -11.75 -19.17
N GLU A 233 15.57 -12.69 -19.86
CA GLU A 233 16.17 -13.88 -19.30
C GLU A 233 17.27 -13.51 -18.29
N ASP A 234 18.14 -12.56 -18.62
CA ASP A 234 19.18 -12.07 -17.69
C ASP A 234 18.57 -11.48 -16.41
N TYR A 235 17.45 -10.77 -16.55
CA TYR A 235 16.76 -10.16 -15.40
C TYR A 235 16.08 -11.21 -14.51
N VAL A 236 15.46 -12.24 -15.10
CA VAL A 236 14.86 -13.36 -14.35
C VAL A 236 15.94 -14.12 -13.58
N VAL A 237 17.06 -14.45 -14.23
CA VAL A 237 18.21 -15.10 -13.57
C VAL A 237 18.76 -14.21 -12.45
N PHE A 238 18.81 -12.90 -12.66
CA PHE A 238 19.20 -11.96 -11.61
C PHE A 238 18.24 -12.00 -10.42
N GLU A 239 16.93 -12.01 -10.65
CA GLU A 239 15.93 -12.10 -9.58
C GLU A 239 16.09 -13.40 -8.77
N GLU A 240 16.31 -14.54 -9.42
CA GLU A 240 16.60 -15.83 -8.77
C GLU A 240 17.88 -15.80 -7.91
N MET A 241 18.97 -15.22 -8.45
CA MET A 241 20.20 -15.03 -7.69
C MET A 241 19.97 -14.12 -6.47
N MET A 242 19.16 -13.06 -6.62
CA MET A 242 18.89 -12.15 -5.52
C MET A 242 18.07 -12.77 -4.39
N MET A 243 17.09 -13.61 -4.71
CA MET A 243 16.33 -14.36 -3.70
C MET A 243 17.25 -15.31 -2.93
N SER A 244 18.13 -16.03 -3.66
CA SER A 244 19.07 -16.98 -3.06
C SER A 244 20.09 -16.30 -2.12
N GLU A 245 20.60 -15.12 -2.48
CA GLU A 245 21.47 -14.32 -1.59
C GLU A 245 20.73 -14.02 -0.28
N GLU A 246 19.47 -13.60 -0.34
CA GLU A 246 18.70 -13.16 0.83
C GLU A 246 18.28 -14.30 1.75
N ASP A 247 17.94 -15.46 1.18
CA ASP A 247 17.64 -16.66 1.97
C ASP A 247 18.90 -17.09 2.77
N SER A 248 20.08 -17.04 2.15
CA SER A 248 21.33 -17.40 2.83
C SER A 248 21.71 -16.45 3.99
N PHE A 249 21.42 -15.15 3.88
CA PHE A 249 21.67 -14.20 4.96
C PHE A 249 20.73 -14.39 6.15
N ASN A 250 19.46 -14.75 5.91
CA ASN A 250 18.51 -14.99 6.99
C ASN A 250 18.86 -16.26 7.79
N ASP A 251 19.35 -17.31 7.12
CA ASP A 251 19.78 -18.56 7.77
C ASP A 251 21.04 -18.40 8.63
N GLU A 252 21.92 -17.44 8.32
CA GLU A 252 23.13 -17.16 9.11
C GLU A 252 22.82 -16.35 10.37
N ASP A 253 21.89 -15.39 10.31
CA ASP A 253 21.45 -14.60 11.46
C ASP A 253 20.67 -15.45 12.48
N GLU A 254 19.84 -16.42 12.04
CA GLU A 254 19.12 -17.33 12.95
C GLU A 254 20.07 -18.26 13.73
N LYS A 255 21.30 -18.52 13.25
CA LYS A 255 22.28 -19.36 13.94
C LYS A 255 23.23 -18.60 14.86
N ALA A 256 23.18 -17.27 14.87
CA ALA A 256 23.99 -16.43 15.74
C ALA A 256 23.35 -16.19 17.13
N ASP A 257 22.03 -16.35 17.27
CA ASP A 257 21.29 -16.14 18.52
C ASP A 257 21.31 -17.35 19.48
N ASP A 258 21.92 -18.48 19.09
CA ASP A 258 21.91 -19.74 19.85
C ASP A 258 23.26 -20.02 20.57
N LYS A 259 24.10 -18.99 20.76
CA LYS A 259 25.43 -19.10 21.41
C LYS A 259 25.69 -18.07 22.52
N ASP A 260 24.70 -17.81 23.37
CA ASP A 260 24.98 -17.13 24.64
C ASP A 260 24.12 -17.69 25.77
N ASP A 261 24.36 -18.96 26.09
CA ASP A 261 23.98 -19.53 27.39
C ASP A 261 25.07 -20.50 27.84
N GLN A 262 26.03 -19.97 28.60
CA GLN A 262 26.71 -20.59 29.76
C GLN A 262 28.01 -19.84 30.10
N THR A 263 28.02 -19.15 31.24
CA THR A 263 28.91 -19.50 32.35
C THR A 263 28.41 -18.89 33.65
N ASP A 264 28.31 -19.77 34.63
CA ASP A 264 27.72 -19.64 35.96
C ASP A 264 28.51 -18.77 36.96
N GLU A 265 27.80 -18.35 38.02
CA GLU A 265 28.15 -18.34 39.47
C GLU A 265 29.60 -17.94 39.88
N ASP A 266 29.92 -17.14 40.89
CA ASP A 266 29.26 -16.66 42.11
C ASP A 266 30.24 -15.66 42.76
N SER A 267 29.75 -14.74 43.61
CA SER A 267 30.30 -14.48 44.96
C SER A 267 29.77 -13.15 45.52
N ASP A 268 29.06 -13.29 46.65
CA ASP A 268 28.70 -12.25 47.61
C ASP A 268 29.90 -11.42 48.10
N ASP A 269 29.68 -10.13 48.42
CA ASP A 269 29.86 -9.62 49.80
C ASP A 269 29.24 -8.22 50.00
N GLU A 270 28.63 -8.03 51.17
CA GLU A 270 27.99 -6.80 51.65
C GLU A 270 29.01 -5.77 52.17
N ASN A 271 28.78 -4.47 51.96
CA ASN A 271 28.74 -3.48 53.07
C ASN A 271 28.44 -2.03 52.64
N VAL A 272 27.30 -1.53 53.15
CA VAL A 272 27.13 -0.31 53.97
C VAL A 272 28.00 0.93 53.67
N SER A 273 27.37 2.05 53.28
CA SER A 273 27.19 3.26 54.13
C SER A 273 27.10 4.57 53.32
N LYS A 274 26.06 5.36 53.65
CA LYS A 274 26.04 6.83 53.79
C LYS A 274 26.60 7.71 52.65
N GLY A 275 25.72 8.60 52.16
CA GLY A 275 26.08 10.02 52.15
C GLY A 275 25.56 10.89 51.01
N LYS A 276 24.50 11.65 51.33
CA LYS A 276 24.33 13.10 51.09
C LYS A 276 24.39 13.68 49.65
N LYS A 277 23.23 14.27 49.32
CA LYS A 277 22.99 15.68 48.92
C LYS A 277 23.39 16.15 47.50
N ASN A 278 22.34 16.58 46.80
CA ASN A 278 22.19 17.84 46.06
C ASN A 278 23.41 18.41 45.33
N TYR A 279 23.26 18.63 44.02
CA TYR A 279 23.43 19.98 43.47
C TYR A 279 22.49 20.21 42.27
N SER A 280 21.58 21.16 42.47
CA SER A 280 21.01 21.99 41.41
C SER A 280 22.02 23.09 41.10
N ARG A 281 22.36 23.31 39.81
CA ARG A 281 22.28 24.61 39.11
C ARG A 281 23.15 24.70 37.85
N ARG A 282 22.50 25.31 36.83
CA ARG A 282 23.00 26.30 35.85
C ARG A 282 23.96 25.77 34.78
N LYS A 283 23.80 26.12 33.51
CA LYS A 283 23.27 27.34 32.88
C LYS A 283 22.50 26.99 31.62
#